data_AF-A0A8B4QBL5-F1
#
_entry.id   AF-A0A8B4QBL5-F1
#
_cell.length_a   1.000
_cell.length_b   1.000
_cell.length_c   1.000
_cell.angle_alpha   90.00
_cell.angle_beta   90.00
_cell.angle_gamma   90.00
#
_symmetry.space_group_name_H-M   'P 1'
#
loop_
_entity.id
_entity.type
_entity.pdbx_description
1 polymer ?
#
loop_
_entity_poly.entity_id
_entity_poly.type
_entity_poly.pdbx_seq_one_letter_code
_entity_poly.pdbx_strand_id
1 'polypeptide(L)'
;MGGIGFVATYLEYRNKGVMKAIMIDALERMRHHGQTIPVLAPYSTSFYRHFGWELFQEQLQFSCELSTIGADPKLMNEVKRTSFDRVNAAVWHDIKQFHNPLANSRDSMMQRSDA
;
A
#
# COMPACT_ATOMS: atom_id res chain seq x y z
N MET A 1 -5.54 5.22 9.03
CA MET A 1 -5.43 3.80 8.63
C MET A 1 -4.15 3.24 9.24
N GLY A 2 -4.06 1.92 9.45
CA GLY A 2 -2.79 1.28 9.77
C GLY A 2 -2.58 0.04 8.92
N GLY A 3 -1.37 -0.10 8.37
CA GLY A 3 -0.98 -1.22 7.52
C GLY A 3 -0.41 -2.36 8.34
N ILE A 4 -0.89 -3.57 8.07
CA ILE A 4 -0.36 -4.80 8.64
C ILE A 4 0.33 -5.56 7.52
N GLY A 5 1.61 -5.88 7.74
CA GLY A 5 2.45 -6.62 6.80
C GLY A 5 3.30 -7.65 7.53
N PHE A 6 4.02 -8.47 6.77
CA PHE A 6 4.95 -9.49 7.30
C PHE A 6 4.33 -10.42 8.34
N VAL A 7 3.05 -10.73 8.17
CA VAL A 7 2.34 -11.68 9.01
C VAL A 7 2.97 -13.06 8.86
N ALA A 8 3.60 -13.55 9.92
CA ALA A 8 4.32 -14.82 9.90
C ALA A 8 4.27 -15.52 11.28
N THR A 9 4.28 -16.85 11.22
CA THR A 9 4.48 -17.72 12.39
C THR A 9 5.41 -18.86 11.99
N TYR A 10 6.30 -19.28 12.88
CA TYR A 10 7.11 -20.48 12.65
C TYR A 10 6.25 -21.73 12.47
N LEU A 11 6.77 -22.72 11.73
CA LEU A 11 6.03 -23.90 11.27
C LEU A 11 5.53 -24.75 12.46
N GLU A 12 6.37 -24.92 13.46
CA GLU A 12 6.12 -25.68 14.68
C GLU A 12 5.03 -25.08 15.59
N TYR A 13 4.59 -23.83 15.31
CA TYR A 13 3.50 -23.16 16.02
C TYR A 13 2.23 -22.96 15.18
N ARG A 14 2.17 -23.54 13.98
CA ARG A 14 0.93 -23.54 13.17
C ARG A 14 -0.20 -24.26 13.89
N ASN A 15 -1.44 -23.80 13.64
CA ASN A 15 -2.67 -24.33 14.24
C ASN A 15 -2.75 -24.27 15.77
N LYS A 16 -1.85 -23.51 16.43
CA LYS A 16 -1.87 -23.30 17.89
C LYS A 16 -2.48 -21.96 18.33
N GLY A 17 -3.13 -21.23 17.42
CA GLY A 17 -3.76 -19.94 17.71
C GLY A 17 -2.82 -18.74 17.85
N VAL A 18 -1.51 -18.91 17.70
CA VAL A 18 -0.49 -17.84 17.83
C VAL A 18 -0.79 -16.65 16.92
N MET A 19 -1.06 -16.93 15.64
CA MET A 19 -1.41 -15.89 14.65
C MET A 19 -2.65 -15.08 15.07
N LYS A 20 -3.69 -15.75 15.58
CA LYS A 20 -4.91 -15.09 16.05
C LYS A 20 -4.61 -14.17 17.22
N ALA A 21 -3.80 -14.62 18.18
CA ALA A 21 -3.41 -13.82 19.34
C ALA A 21 -2.62 -12.57 18.93
N ILE A 22 -1.62 -12.72 18.05
CA ILE A 22 -0.81 -11.60 17.54
C ILE A 22 -1.69 -10.59 16.79
N MET A 23 -2.63 -11.08 15.97
CA MET A 23 -3.54 -10.17 15.25
C MET A 23 -4.45 -9.37 16.17
N ILE A 24 -5.00 -9.99 17.22
CA ILE A 24 -5.84 -9.28 18.19
C ILE A 24 -5.03 -8.19 18.89
N ASP A 25 -3.82 -8.52 19.39
CA ASP A 25 -2.93 -7.54 20.03
C ASP A 25 -2.56 -6.39 19.07
N ALA A 26 -2.27 -6.70 17.80
CA ALA A 26 -2.01 -5.67 16.79
C ALA A 26 -3.22 -4.73 16.61
N LEU A 27 -4.43 -5.28 16.45
CA LEU A 27 -5.65 -4.49 16.30
C LEU A 27 -5.96 -3.63 17.53
N GLU A 28 -5.72 -4.15 18.73
CA GLU A 28 -5.86 -3.39 19.97
C GLU A 28 -4.88 -2.22 20.03
N ARG A 29 -3.60 -2.44 19.73
CA ARG A 29 -2.59 -1.35 19.65
C ARG A 29 -2.96 -0.30 18.63
N MET A 30 -3.42 -0.73 17.44
CA MET A 30 -3.87 0.19 16.40
C MET A 30 -5.04 1.06 16.88
N ARG A 31 -6.03 0.45 17.55
CA ARG A 31 -7.15 1.18 18.16
C ARG A 31 -6.67 2.19 19.20
N HIS A 32 -5.72 1.81 20.06
CA HIS A 32 -5.12 2.73 21.04
C HIS A 32 -4.37 3.90 20.40
N HIS A 33 -3.77 3.70 19.23
CA HIS A 33 -3.10 4.76 18.45
C HIS A 33 -4.05 5.55 17.53
N GLY A 34 -5.37 5.37 17.63
CA GLY A 34 -6.34 6.07 16.78
C GLY A 34 -6.36 5.59 15.33
N GLN A 35 -5.78 4.43 15.03
CA GLN A 35 -5.78 3.80 13.71
C GLN A 35 -7.01 2.91 13.53
N THR A 36 -8.15 3.54 13.25
CA THR A 36 -9.47 2.86 13.24
C THR A 36 -9.70 1.92 12.05
N ILE A 37 -8.95 2.10 10.97
CA ILE A 37 -9.09 1.32 9.73
C ILE A 37 -7.80 0.50 9.52
N PRO A 38 -7.79 -0.78 9.92
CA PRO A 38 -6.68 -1.68 9.64
C PRO A 38 -6.76 -2.22 8.22
N VAL A 39 -5.61 -2.30 7.53
CA VAL A 39 -5.52 -2.83 6.15
C VAL A 39 -4.34 -3.79 6.03
N LEU A 40 -4.48 -4.80 5.18
CA LEU A 40 -3.42 -5.76 4.86
C LEU A 40 -3.55 -6.25 3.42
N ALA A 41 -2.44 -6.74 2.87
CA ALA A 41 -2.43 -7.46 1.60
C ALA A 41 -2.53 -8.97 1.90
N PRO A 42 -3.67 -9.64 1.62
CA PRO A 42 -3.86 -11.03 2.01
C PRO A 42 -3.11 -11.97 1.05
N TYR A 43 -2.39 -12.95 1.59
CA TYR A 43 -1.92 -14.09 0.78
C TYR A 43 -3.08 -15.01 0.37
N SER A 44 -4.14 -15.04 1.18
CA SER A 44 -5.36 -15.81 0.97
C SER A 44 -6.55 -15.04 1.55
N THR A 45 -7.44 -14.57 0.70
CA THR A 45 -8.64 -13.84 1.11
C THR A 45 -9.56 -14.70 1.97
N SER A 46 -9.73 -15.98 1.61
CA SER A 46 -10.54 -16.92 2.41
C SER A 46 -9.99 -17.08 3.81
N PHE A 47 -8.67 -17.22 4.00
CA PHE A 47 -8.06 -17.31 5.32
C PHE A 47 -8.39 -16.10 6.21
N TYR A 48 -8.19 -14.87 5.71
CA TYR A 48 -8.44 -13.67 6.49
C TYR A 48 -9.93 -13.39 6.74
N ARG A 49 -10.83 -13.80 5.85
CA ARG A 49 -12.29 -13.71 6.08
C ARG A 49 -12.75 -14.44 7.34
N HIS A 50 -12.10 -15.55 7.71
CA HIS A 50 -12.41 -16.26 8.97
C HIS A 50 -12.14 -15.40 10.22
N PHE A 51 -11.33 -14.35 10.09
CA PHE A 51 -11.02 -13.39 11.15
C PHE A 51 -11.77 -12.05 10.98
N GLY A 52 -12.78 -11.98 10.11
CA GLY A 52 -13.62 -10.80 9.92
C GLY A 52 -13.08 -9.76 8.94
N TRP A 53 -12.05 -10.09 8.15
CA TRP A 53 -11.52 -9.22 7.11
C TRP A 53 -12.33 -9.33 5.82
N GLU A 54 -12.37 -8.25 5.04
CA GLU A 54 -13.00 -8.24 3.72
C GLU A 54 -12.24 -7.35 2.72
N LEU A 55 -12.41 -7.64 1.44
CA LEU A 55 -11.90 -6.84 0.34
C LEU A 55 -12.65 -5.50 0.25
N PHE A 56 -11.88 -4.42 0.05
CA PHE A 56 -12.44 -3.07 -0.11
C PHE A 56 -11.82 -2.30 -1.29
N GLN A 57 -10.84 -2.90 -1.99
CA GLN A 57 -10.15 -2.29 -3.11
C GLN A 57 -9.89 -3.33 -4.21
N GLU A 58 -9.99 -2.89 -5.46
CA GLU A 58 -9.64 -3.66 -6.64
C GLU A 58 -8.42 -3.03 -7.34
N GLN A 59 -7.68 -3.86 -8.06
CA GLN A 59 -6.56 -3.43 -8.90
C GLN A 59 -6.88 -3.75 -10.35
N LEU A 60 -6.84 -2.71 -11.21
CA LEU A 60 -6.90 -2.87 -12.64
C LEU A 60 -5.49 -3.10 -13.18
N GLN A 61 -5.31 -4.18 -13.94
CA GLN A 61 -4.05 -4.50 -14.61
C GLN A 61 -4.23 -4.32 -16.12
N PHE A 62 -3.36 -3.49 -16.71
CA PHE A 62 -3.32 -3.26 -18.15
C PHE A 62 -2.08 -3.92 -18.74
N SER A 63 -2.23 -4.55 -19.91
CA SER A 63 -1.13 -5.01 -20.74
C SER A 63 -1.32 -4.49 -22.16
N CYS A 64 -0.21 -4.17 -22.83
CA CYS A 64 -0.21 -3.74 -24.21
C CYS A 64 1.09 -4.19 -24.88
N GLU A 65 1.07 -4.33 -26.21
CA GLU A 65 2.29 -4.56 -26.97
C GLU A 65 3.11 -3.27 -27.06
N LEU A 66 4.44 -3.38 -27.00
CA LEU A 66 5.32 -2.22 -27.14
C LEU A 66 5.08 -1.45 -28.44
N SER A 67 4.71 -2.17 -29.51
CA SER A 67 4.33 -1.63 -30.82
C SER A 67 3.14 -0.64 -30.76
N THR A 68 2.27 -0.77 -29.76
CA THR A 68 1.09 0.09 -29.57
C THR A 68 1.40 1.38 -28.80
N ILE A 69 2.55 1.45 -28.13
CA ILE A 69 3.01 2.63 -27.42
C ILE A 69 3.67 3.57 -28.44
N GLY A 70 2.86 4.49 -28.99
CA GLY A 70 3.36 5.53 -29.88
C GLY A 70 4.24 6.54 -29.13
N ALA A 71 5.48 6.73 -29.59
CA ALA A 71 6.29 7.87 -29.18
C ALA A 71 6.02 9.02 -30.15
N ASP A 72 5.26 10.04 -29.73
CA ASP A 72 5.19 11.31 -30.46
C ASP A 72 6.31 12.23 -29.95
N PRO A 73 7.37 12.50 -30.75
CA PRO A 73 8.45 13.38 -30.34
C PRO A 73 7.99 14.79 -29.98
N LYS A 74 6.83 15.23 -30.49
CA LYS A 74 6.27 16.57 -30.24
C LYS A 74 5.59 16.70 -28.89
N LEU A 75 5.27 15.58 -28.22
CA LEU A 75 4.70 15.56 -26.87
C LEU A 75 5.78 15.35 -25.78
N MET A 76 7.05 15.25 -26.16
CA MET A 76 8.14 14.98 -25.23
C MET A 76 8.54 16.25 -24.45
N ASN A 77 8.06 16.33 -23.22
CA ASN A 77 8.56 17.26 -22.21
C ASN A 77 9.92 16.78 -21.64
N GLU A 78 10.59 17.65 -20.89
CA GLU A 78 11.81 17.28 -20.16
C GLU A 78 11.48 16.26 -19.05
N VAL A 79 12.11 15.08 -19.10
CA VAL A 79 11.98 14.03 -18.07
C VAL A 79 13.33 13.86 -17.37
N LYS A 80 13.35 14.09 -16.05
CA LYS A 80 14.53 13.89 -15.19
C LYS A 80 14.37 12.64 -14.35
N ARG A 81 15.33 11.72 -14.48
CA ARG A 81 15.40 10.54 -13.61
C ARG A 81 16.07 10.91 -12.29
N THR A 82 15.53 10.41 -11.18
CA THR A 82 16.13 10.53 -9.85
C THR A 82 16.43 9.15 -9.28
N SER A 83 17.44 9.08 -8.41
CA SER A 83 17.72 7.86 -7.64
C SER A 83 16.69 7.72 -6.51
N PHE A 84 16.24 6.47 -6.28
CA PHE A 84 15.42 6.14 -5.12
C PHE A 84 16.27 6.04 -3.85
N ASP A 85 17.51 5.58 -3.96
CA ASP A 85 18.45 5.43 -2.83
C ASP A 85 18.93 6.78 -2.28
N ARG A 86 18.84 7.85 -3.09
CA ARG A 86 19.20 9.21 -2.71
C ARG A 86 18.01 10.12 -2.98
N VAL A 87 17.02 10.06 -2.11
CA VAL A 87 15.82 10.89 -2.20
C VAL A 87 16.23 12.36 -2.10
N ASN A 88 16.07 13.09 -3.20
CA ASN A 88 16.19 14.54 -3.19
C ASN A 88 14.93 15.12 -2.52
N ALA A 89 15.10 15.83 -1.41
CA ALA A 89 14.00 16.42 -0.64
C ALA A 89 13.11 17.36 -1.47
N ALA A 90 13.68 18.13 -2.41
CA ALA A 90 12.90 18.99 -3.30
C ALA A 90 12.05 18.16 -4.27
N VAL A 91 12.61 17.12 -4.87
CA VAL A 91 11.86 16.21 -5.75
C VAL A 91 10.76 15.47 -4.97
N TRP A 92 11.04 15.04 -3.75
CA TRP A 92 10.02 14.42 -2.90
C TRP A 92 8.89 15.39 -2.54
N HIS A 93 9.24 16.65 -2.25
CA HIS A 93 8.27 17.71 -2.04
C HIS A 93 7.34 17.88 -3.24
N ASP A 94 7.89 17.96 -4.45
CA ASP A 94 7.11 18.11 -5.69
C ASP A 94 6.18 16.90 -5.93
N ILE A 95 6.69 15.67 -5.72
CA ILE A 95 5.89 14.45 -5.81
C ILE A 95 4.71 14.48 -4.83
N LYS A 96 4.95 14.92 -3.58
CA LYS A 96 3.88 15.03 -2.58
C LYS A 96 2.86 16.11 -2.93
N GLN A 97 3.32 17.27 -3.43
CA GLN A 97 2.42 18.33 -3.87
C GLN A 97 1.48 17.87 -4.98
N PHE A 98 1.96 16.99 -5.87
CA PHE A 98 1.11 16.38 -6.89
C PHE A 98 0.21 15.25 -6.35
N HIS A 99 0.77 14.33 -5.56
CA HIS A 99 0.09 13.11 -5.11
C HIS A 99 -0.98 13.36 -4.04
N ASN A 100 -0.68 14.16 -3.01
CA ASN A 100 -1.56 14.27 -1.84
C ASN A 100 -2.92 14.95 -2.13
N PRO A 101 -3.03 15.96 -3.02
CA PRO A 101 -4.33 16.46 -3.47
C PRO A 101 -5.19 15.36 -4.12
N LEU A 102 -4.60 14.51 -4.95
CA LEU A 102 -5.30 13.37 -5.54
C LEU A 102 -5.76 12.37 -4.47
N ALA A 103 -4.88 12.08 -3.51
CA ALA A 103 -5.20 11.20 -2.39
C ALA A 103 -6.34 11.72 -1.51
N ASN A 104 -6.49 13.04 -1.38
CA ASN A 104 -7.60 13.66 -0.64
C ASN A 104 -8.93 13.61 -1.40
N SER A 105 -8.87 13.50 -2.73
CA SER A 105 -10.05 13.47 -3.60
C SER A 105 -10.58 12.07 -3.87
N ARG A 106 -9.89 11.02 -3.42
CA ARG A 106 -10.17 9.63 -3.75
C ARG A 106 -10.14 8.76 -2.50
N ASP A 107 -11.04 7.80 -2.43
CA ASP A 107 -11.05 6.83 -1.35
C ASP A 107 -9.82 5.91 -1.40
N SER A 108 -9.42 5.37 -0.24
CA SER A 108 -8.39 4.34 -0.09
C SER A 108 -6.94 4.75 -0.43
N MET A 109 -6.70 6.00 -0.85
CA MET A 109 -5.35 6.51 -1.08
C MET A 109 -4.70 6.99 0.23
N MET A 110 -3.42 6.69 0.40
CA MET A 110 -2.65 7.12 1.57
C MET A 110 -2.02 8.49 1.35
N GLN A 111 -2.29 9.45 2.24
CA GLN A 111 -1.49 10.67 2.32
C GLN A 111 -0.04 10.32 2.68
N ARG A 112 0.93 10.73 1.86
CA ARG A 112 2.34 10.41 2.09
C ARG A 112 3.00 11.49 2.96
N SER A 113 3.76 11.06 3.96
CA SER A 113 4.60 11.90 4.81
C SER A 113 5.97 12.17 4.18
N ASP A 114 6.80 12.98 4.85
CA ASP A 114 8.24 13.06 4.53
C ASP A 114 8.92 11.68 4.62
N ALA A 115 9.97 11.52 3.81
CA ALA A 115 10.78 10.31 3.68
C ALA A 115 11.90 10.27 4.72
#